data_AF-A0A970J9N9-F1
#
_entry.id   AF-A0A970J9N9-F1
#
_cell.length_a   1.000
_cell.length_b   1.000
_cell.length_c   1.000
_cell.angle_alpha   90.00
_cell.angle_beta   90.00
_cell.angle_gamma   90.00
#
_symmetry.space_group_name_H-M   'P 1'
#
loop_
_entity.id
_entity.type
_entity.pdbx_description
1 polymer ?
#
loop_
_entity_poly.entity_id
_entity_poly.type
_entity_poly.pdbx_seq_one_letter_code
_entity_poly.pdbx_strand_id
1 'polypeptide(L)'
;GKITTGSSNDKATSVILQIPGNGIFEDMEVKVDFSNLTQFANESTASITNKNGYPQGYLDTFSIGPTGEIYGIFTNGQSRVIGQIALAAFKNPAGLEKTSENMYQVTPNSGEPIYGLPGSSGLGALNPGTLEMSNVDISAEFTEMITTQRGFQANSRIITTSDEMLQELVNMKR
;
A
#
# COMPACT_ATOMS: atom_id res chain seq x y z
N GLY A 1 1.13 46.49 -8.68
CA GLY A 1 2.37 45.68 -8.51
C GLY A 1 3.50 46.39 -9.19
N LYS A 2 4.63 46.58 -8.51
CA LYS A 2 5.83 47.20 -9.08
C LYS A 2 6.57 46.15 -9.90
N ILE A 3 6.72 46.38 -11.20
CA ILE A 3 7.62 45.59 -12.05
C ILE A 3 9.02 46.14 -11.79
N THR A 4 9.84 45.37 -11.08
CA THR A 4 11.27 45.70 -10.90
C THR A 4 12.02 45.08 -12.08
N THR A 5 12.32 45.89 -13.09
CA THR A 5 13.27 45.49 -14.14
C THR A 5 14.68 45.63 -13.59
N GLY A 6 15.47 44.56 -13.69
CA GLY A 6 16.89 44.55 -13.37
C GLY A 6 17.67 45.56 -14.22
N SER A 7 18.79 46.00 -13.63
CA SER A 7 19.74 47.00 -14.12
C SER A 7 20.02 46.98 -15.63
N SER A 8 20.24 48.18 -16.20
CA SER A 8 20.74 48.42 -17.55
C SER A 8 22.01 47.61 -17.85
N ASN A 9 21.86 46.49 -18.55
CA ASN A 9 22.80 45.80 -19.46
C ASN A 9 22.52 44.29 -19.58
N ASP A 10 21.60 43.74 -18.80
CA ASP A 10 21.15 42.37 -19.02
C ASP A 10 19.99 42.39 -20.01
N LYS A 11 20.14 41.74 -21.18
CA LYS A 11 18.98 41.48 -22.04
C LYS A 11 18.07 40.57 -21.22
N ALA A 12 17.08 41.14 -20.55
CA ALA A 12 16.18 40.41 -19.66
C ALA A 12 15.38 39.39 -20.49
N THR A 13 15.95 38.20 -20.64
CA THR A 13 15.36 37.07 -21.37
C THR A 13 14.23 36.44 -20.58
N SER A 14 14.04 36.79 -19.32
CA SER A 14 12.86 36.38 -18.55
C SER A 14 12.41 37.44 -17.56
N VAL A 15 11.11 37.51 -17.34
CA VAL A 15 10.48 38.33 -16.29
C VAL A 15 9.91 37.39 -15.25
N ILE A 16 10.23 37.65 -13.98
CA ILE A 16 9.71 36.91 -12.84
C ILE A 16 8.61 37.76 -12.21
N LEU A 17 7.39 37.24 -12.19
CA LEU A 17 6.24 37.82 -11.51
C LEU A 17 6.05 37.08 -10.19
N GLN A 18 6.31 37.75 -9.07
CA GLN A 18 5.99 37.23 -7.74
C GLN A 18 4.56 37.64 -7.38
N ILE A 19 3.71 36.65 -7.15
CA ILE A 19 2.36 36.84 -6.62
C ILE A 19 2.46 36.52 -5.13
N PRO A 20 2.44 37.53 -4.24
CA PRO A 20 2.56 37.29 -2.81
C PRO A 20 1.35 36.52 -2.29
N GLY A 21 1.61 35.53 -1.45
CA GLY A 21 0.62 34.76 -0.74
C GLY A 21 -0.18 35.63 0.23
N ASN A 22 -1.40 35.20 0.57
CA ASN A 22 -2.26 35.88 1.54
C ASN A 22 -2.17 35.28 2.96
N GLY A 23 -1.09 34.56 3.26
CA GLY A 23 -0.89 33.86 4.54
C GLY A 23 -1.53 32.47 4.65
N ILE A 24 -2.33 32.06 3.65
CA ILE A 24 -2.91 30.70 3.54
C ILE A 24 -2.34 29.92 2.33
N PHE A 25 -1.78 30.65 1.36
CA PHE A 25 -1.07 30.11 0.21
C PHE A 25 0.37 30.65 0.22
N GLU A 26 1.32 29.82 -0.21
CA GLU A 26 2.73 30.19 -0.41
C GLU A 26 2.87 31.22 -1.55
N ASP A 27 3.96 32.00 -1.51
CA ASP A 27 4.32 32.92 -2.59
C ASP A 27 4.48 32.15 -3.90
N MET A 28 3.83 32.63 -4.96
CA MET A 28 3.89 32.00 -6.28
C MET A 28 4.81 32.78 -7.20
N GLU A 29 5.79 32.08 -7.77
CA GLU A 29 6.67 32.62 -8.80
C GLU A 29 6.21 32.22 -10.20
N VAL A 30 5.86 33.20 -11.02
CA VAL A 30 5.55 33.00 -12.44
C VAL A 30 6.71 33.54 -13.27
N LYS A 31 7.55 32.64 -13.78
CA LYS A 31 8.61 32.97 -14.72
C LYS A 31 8.07 32.99 -16.14
N VAL A 32 8.15 34.15 -16.80
CA VAL A 32 7.84 34.32 -18.22
C VAL A 32 9.16 34.42 -18.97
N ASP A 33 9.44 33.44 -19.83
CA ASP A 33 10.66 33.38 -20.65
C ASP A 33 10.40 33.93 -22.06
N PHE A 34 11.20 34.91 -22.45
CA PHE A 34 11.18 35.61 -23.73
C PHE A 34 12.40 35.28 -24.60
N SER A 35 13.27 34.34 -24.20
CA SER A 35 14.50 33.97 -24.93
C SER A 35 14.25 33.58 -26.39
N ASN A 36 13.06 33.04 -26.69
CA ASN A 36 12.68 32.57 -28.02
C ASN A 36 11.92 33.62 -28.85
N LEU A 37 11.69 34.83 -28.31
CA LEU A 37 11.07 35.90 -29.08
C LEU A 37 12.08 36.52 -30.05
N THR A 38 11.67 36.61 -31.31
CA THR A 38 12.41 37.30 -32.37
C THR A 38 11.54 38.39 -32.97
N GLN A 39 12.15 39.46 -33.49
CA GLN A 39 11.44 40.58 -34.10
C GLN A 39 11.74 40.65 -35.60
N PHE A 40 10.69 40.61 -36.42
CA PHE A 40 10.75 40.85 -37.87
C PHE A 40 9.74 41.96 -38.23
N ALA A 41 9.91 42.58 -39.40
CA ALA A 41 9.06 43.68 -39.88
C ALA A 41 7.70 43.18 -40.43
N ASN A 42 7.00 42.32 -39.68
CA ASN A 42 5.69 41.76 -39.97
C ASN A 42 4.78 41.84 -38.73
N GLU A 43 3.53 41.42 -38.88
CA GLU A 43 2.61 41.28 -37.74
C GLU A 43 3.16 40.35 -36.65
N SER A 44 2.93 40.69 -35.39
CA SER A 44 3.40 39.92 -34.24
C SER A 44 2.60 38.62 -34.09
N THR A 45 3.29 37.49 -34.00
CA THR A 45 2.70 36.15 -33.84
C THR A 45 3.07 35.50 -32.50
N ALA A 46 3.52 36.29 -31.52
CA ALA A 46 3.92 35.79 -30.21
C ALA A 46 2.77 35.01 -29.53
N SER A 47 3.08 33.79 -29.08
CA SER A 47 2.12 32.89 -28.44
C SER A 47 2.78 32.10 -27.31
N ILE A 48 1.99 31.66 -26.33
CA ILE A 48 2.45 30.88 -25.18
C ILE A 48 2.52 29.42 -25.60
N THR A 49 3.74 28.87 -25.69
CA THR A 49 3.96 27.48 -26.12
C THR A 49 3.80 26.47 -24.98
N ASN A 50 4.21 26.83 -23.75
CA ASN A 50 4.19 25.93 -22.60
C ASN A 50 3.55 26.63 -21.40
N LYS A 51 2.62 25.93 -20.74
CA LYS A 51 2.03 26.33 -19.46
C LYS A 51 2.07 25.13 -18.52
N ASN A 52 2.54 25.33 -17.30
CA ASN A 52 2.60 24.32 -16.24
C ASN A 52 1.52 24.53 -15.16
N GLY A 53 0.56 25.43 -15.40
CA GLY A 53 -0.58 25.68 -14.53
C GLY A 53 -1.77 24.79 -14.89
N TYR A 54 -2.41 24.24 -13.87
CA TYR A 54 -3.63 23.45 -13.99
C TYR A 54 -4.75 24.10 -13.17
N PRO A 55 -6.02 24.04 -13.63
CA PRO A 55 -7.14 24.44 -12.78
C PRO A 55 -7.19 23.58 -11.53
N GLN A 56 -7.81 24.10 -10.47
CA GLN A 56 -8.06 23.33 -9.27
C GLN A 56 -8.84 22.06 -9.65
N GLY A 57 -8.29 20.90 -9.28
CA GLY A 57 -8.91 19.60 -9.46
C GLY A 57 -9.25 18.99 -8.12
N TYR A 58 -10.37 18.29 -8.06
CA TYR A 58 -10.73 17.44 -6.93
C TYR A 58 -10.30 16.00 -7.23
N LEU A 59 -10.11 15.19 -6.19
CA LEU A 59 -9.84 13.77 -6.37
C LEU A 59 -11.08 13.12 -7.01
N ASP A 60 -10.90 12.49 -8.17
CA ASP A 60 -11.97 11.83 -8.92
C ASP A 60 -11.94 10.32 -8.67
N THR A 61 -10.76 9.70 -8.85
CA THR A 61 -10.54 8.28 -8.60
C THR A 61 -9.14 8.02 -8.08
N PHE A 62 -8.88 6.81 -7.61
CA PHE A 62 -7.56 6.38 -7.19
C PHE A 62 -7.21 5.01 -7.79
N SER A 63 -5.93 4.77 -8.01
CA SER A 63 -5.40 3.46 -8.34
C SER A 63 -4.24 3.11 -7.42
N ILE A 64 -3.98 1.83 -7.25
CA ILE A 64 -2.87 1.32 -6.45
C ILE A 64 -1.91 0.64 -7.42
N GLY A 65 -0.64 1.03 -7.37
CA GLY A 65 0.43 0.40 -8.14
C GLY A 65 0.97 -0.87 -7.48
N PRO A 66 1.71 -1.72 -8.22
CA PRO A 66 2.29 -2.96 -7.70
C PRO A 66 3.39 -2.72 -6.63
N THR A 67 3.95 -1.52 -6.60
CA THR A 67 4.91 -1.02 -5.61
C THR A 67 4.25 -0.42 -4.37
N GLY A 68 2.91 -0.50 -4.26
CA GLY A 68 2.12 0.05 -3.16
C GLY A 68 1.89 1.56 -3.23
N GLU A 69 2.32 2.23 -4.31
CA GLU A 69 2.03 3.64 -4.54
C GLU A 69 0.54 3.83 -4.83
N ILE A 70 -0.11 4.73 -4.09
CA ILE A 70 -1.50 5.10 -4.30
C ILE A 70 -1.51 6.36 -5.17
N TYR A 71 -1.98 6.22 -6.40
CA TYR A 71 -2.15 7.29 -7.37
C TYR A 71 -3.56 7.88 -7.24
N GLY A 72 -3.66 9.17 -6.96
CA GLY A 72 -4.89 9.93 -7.08
C GLY A 72 -5.00 10.56 -8.47
N ILE A 73 -6.10 10.28 -9.16
CA ILE A 73 -6.45 10.87 -10.45
C ILE A 73 -7.44 12.01 -10.17
N PHE A 74 -7.07 13.21 -10.59
CA PHE A 74 -7.82 14.43 -10.31
C PHE A 74 -8.63 14.89 -11.52
N THR A 75 -9.72 15.62 -11.28
CA THR A 75 -10.61 16.14 -12.33
C THR A 75 -9.94 17.11 -13.31
N ASN A 76 -8.76 17.63 -12.95
CA ASN A 76 -7.94 18.48 -13.82
C ASN A 76 -6.98 17.67 -14.73
N GLY A 77 -7.14 16.35 -14.79
CA GLY A 77 -6.34 15.45 -15.63
C GLY A 77 -4.94 15.15 -15.07
N GLN A 78 -4.65 15.56 -13.85
CA GLN A 78 -3.38 15.24 -13.18
C GLN A 78 -3.49 13.91 -12.44
N SER A 79 -2.44 13.09 -12.51
CA SER A 79 -2.24 11.95 -11.62
C SER A 79 -1.07 12.26 -10.69
N ARG A 80 -1.26 12.06 -9.38
CA ARG A 80 -0.21 12.28 -8.37
C ARG A 80 -0.24 11.17 -7.35
N VAL A 81 0.92 10.80 -6.83
CA VAL A 81 1.01 9.88 -5.69
C VAL A 81 0.50 10.60 -4.45
N ILE A 82 -0.54 10.04 -3.82
CA ILE A 82 -1.18 10.58 -2.61
C ILE A 82 -0.80 9.80 -1.35
N GLY A 83 -0.19 8.62 -1.51
CA GLY A 83 0.24 7.79 -0.39
C GLY A 83 0.99 6.54 -0.85
N GLN A 84 1.51 5.80 0.11
CA GLN A 84 2.23 4.56 -0.16
C GLN A 84 1.93 3.52 0.92
N ILE A 85 1.66 2.29 0.49
CA ILE A 85 1.46 1.14 1.36
C ILE A 85 2.83 0.57 1.74
N ALA A 86 3.06 0.41 3.04
CA ALA A 86 4.21 -0.30 3.57
C ALA A 86 3.82 -1.74 3.95
N LEU A 87 4.73 -2.67 3.74
CA LEU A 87 4.62 -4.05 4.21
C LEU A 87 5.56 -4.27 5.38
N ALA A 88 5.22 -5.22 6.24
CA ALA A 88 6.06 -5.66 7.34
C ALA A 88 6.41 -7.13 7.17
N ALA A 89 7.70 -7.46 7.23
CA ALA A 89 8.20 -8.83 7.29
C ALA A 89 8.66 -9.15 8.71
N PHE A 90 8.44 -10.38 9.15
CA PHE A 90 8.89 -10.87 10.45
C PHE A 90 9.88 -12.00 10.25
N LYS A 91 10.91 -12.06 11.11
CA LYS A 91 11.92 -13.14 11.05
C LYS A 91 11.29 -14.52 11.30
N ASN A 92 10.29 -14.58 12.18
CA ASN A 92 9.55 -15.80 12.49
C ASN A 92 8.03 -15.54 12.42
N PRO A 93 7.39 -15.77 11.25
CA PRO A 93 5.95 -15.60 11.10
C PRO A 93 5.12 -16.52 12.01
N ALA A 94 5.59 -17.73 12.31
CA ALA A 94 4.89 -18.68 13.19
C ALA A 94 4.90 -18.25 14.66
N GLY A 95 5.78 -17.30 15.03
CA GLY A 95 5.80 -16.69 16.35
C GLY A 95 4.75 -15.59 16.53
N LEU A 96 4.04 -15.18 15.47
CA LEU A 96 2.99 -14.17 15.57
C LEU A 96 1.79 -14.74 16.31
N GLU A 97 1.20 -13.92 17.19
CA GLU A 97 -0.02 -14.30 17.88
C GLU A 97 -1.22 -13.90 17.03
N LYS A 98 -2.12 -14.86 16.77
CA LYS A 98 -3.37 -14.58 16.08
C LYS A 98 -4.31 -13.88 17.06
N THR A 99 -4.71 -12.65 16.74
CA THR A 99 -5.61 -11.88 17.60
C THR A 99 -7.06 -12.12 17.21
N SER A 100 -7.54 -11.50 16.12
CA SER A 100 -8.93 -11.57 15.67
C SER A 100 -8.98 -11.77 14.17
N GLU A 101 -9.97 -12.54 13.69
CA GLU A 101 -10.17 -12.85 12.27
C GLU A 101 -8.88 -13.33 11.58
N ASN A 102 -8.25 -12.45 10.78
CA ASN A 102 -7.01 -12.66 10.05
C ASN A 102 -5.89 -11.69 10.48
N MET A 103 -6.06 -11.01 11.62
CA MET A 103 -5.07 -10.08 12.18
C MET A 103 -4.10 -10.81 13.11
N TYR A 104 -2.84 -10.41 13.03
CA TYR A 104 -1.75 -10.95 13.81
C TYR A 104 -1.04 -9.84 14.60
N GLN A 105 -0.60 -10.17 15.80
CA GLN A 105 0.14 -9.30 16.69
C GLN A 105 1.58 -9.79 16.87
N VAL A 106 2.49 -8.84 16.97
CA VAL A 106 3.91 -9.08 17.24
C VAL A 106 4.10 -9.66 18.65
N THR A 107 4.94 -10.68 18.76
CA THR A 107 5.36 -11.27 20.04
C THR A 107 6.88 -11.26 20.17
N PRO A 108 7.44 -11.52 21.35
CA PRO A 108 8.88 -11.71 21.50
C PRO A 108 9.44 -12.84 20.61
N ASN A 109 8.62 -13.85 20.28
CA ASN A 109 9.02 -15.00 19.46
C ASN A 109 8.97 -14.72 17.95
N SER A 110 8.19 -13.72 17.49
CA SER A 110 8.16 -13.33 16.07
C SER A 110 9.35 -12.46 15.66
N GLY A 111 9.95 -11.77 16.65
CA GLY A 111 10.91 -10.69 16.44
C GLY A 111 10.24 -9.38 16.03
N GLU A 112 11.04 -8.32 15.89
CA GLU A 112 10.56 -7.00 15.48
C GLU A 112 10.14 -6.96 14.00
N PRO A 113 9.12 -6.16 13.65
CA PRO A 113 8.68 -5.97 12.28
C PRO A 113 9.75 -5.22 11.47
N ILE A 114 10.10 -5.77 10.30
CA ILE A 114 10.96 -5.13 9.31
C ILE A 114 10.05 -4.50 8.25
N TYR A 115 9.92 -3.18 8.28
CA TYR A 115 9.12 -2.45 7.31
C TYR A 115 9.85 -2.26 5.99
N GLY A 116 9.12 -2.36 4.89
CA GLY A 116 9.65 -2.17 3.54
C GLY A 116 8.57 -1.83 2.53
N LEU A 117 9.01 -1.45 1.34
CA LEU A 117 8.13 -1.24 0.20
C LEU A 117 7.81 -2.59 -0.45
N PRO A 118 6.58 -2.79 -0.96
CA PRO A 118 6.26 -3.93 -1.81
C PRO A 118 7.25 -4.11 -2.97
N GLY A 119 7.69 -5.34 -3.19
CA GLY A 119 8.65 -5.70 -4.25
C GLY A 119 10.10 -5.29 -3.97
N SER A 120 10.40 -4.72 -2.80
CA SER A 120 11.76 -4.34 -2.38
C SER A 120 12.21 -5.15 -1.17
N SER A 121 13.53 -5.27 -0.96
CA SER A 121 14.14 -5.87 0.24
C SER A 121 13.68 -7.31 0.55
N GLY A 122 13.31 -8.08 -0.47
CA GLY A 122 12.83 -9.45 -0.32
C GLY A 122 11.34 -9.57 0.03
N LEU A 123 10.61 -8.46 0.11
CA LEU A 123 9.17 -8.45 0.28
C LEU A 123 8.48 -8.69 -1.08
N GLY A 124 7.34 -9.40 -1.06
CA GLY A 124 6.54 -9.65 -2.25
C GLY A 124 6.00 -8.37 -2.89
N ALA A 125 5.68 -8.44 -4.19
CA ALA A 125 4.98 -7.37 -4.89
C ALA A 125 3.49 -7.39 -4.55
N LEU A 126 2.82 -6.24 -4.64
CA LEU A 126 1.37 -6.19 -4.56
C LEU A 126 0.74 -6.48 -5.93
N ASN A 127 -0.38 -7.19 -5.92
CA ASN A 127 -1.24 -7.39 -7.07
C ASN A 127 -2.57 -6.65 -6.84
N PRO A 128 -2.68 -5.37 -7.24
CA PRO A 128 -3.87 -4.56 -7.03
C PRO A 128 -5.11 -5.22 -7.65
N GLY A 129 -6.23 -5.18 -6.93
CA GLY A 129 -7.51 -5.72 -7.43
C GLY A 129 -7.63 -7.25 -7.38
N THR A 130 -6.67 -7.95 -6.78
CA THR A 130 -6.74 -9.40 -6.54
C THR A 130 -6.99 -9.69 -5.05
N LEU A 131 -7.65 -10.81 -4.76
CA LEU A 131 -7.88 -11.29 -3.40
C LEU A 131 -7.12 -12.60 -3.20
N GLU A 132 -6.29 -12.66 -2.16
CA GLU A 132 -5.58 -13.90 -1.80
C GLU A 132 -6.58 -14.95 -1.30
N MET A 133 -6.56 -16.12 -1.93
CA MET A 133 -7.38 -17.26 -1.51
C MET A 133 -6.68 -18.05 -0.40
N SER A 134 -7.48 -18.70 0.44
CA SER A 134 -6.96 -19.63 1.44
C SER A 134 -6.12 -20.72 0.79
N ASN A 135 -5.00 -21.05 1.42
CA ASN A 135 -4.13 -22.17 1.02
C ASN A 135 -4.67 -23.55 1.49
N VAL A 136 -5.91 -23.61 1.98
CA VAL A 136 -6.51 -24.80 2.61
C VAL A 136 -7.23 -25.66 1.57
N ASP A 137 -6.85 -26.94 1.47
CA ASP A 137 -7.60 -27.94 0.72
C ASP A 137 -8.64 -28.61 1.62
N ILE A 138 -9.89 -28.25 1.38
CA ILE A 138 -11.04 -28.74 2.14
C ILE A 138 -11.12 -30.27 2.14
N SER A 139 -10.81 -30.95 1.03
CA SER A 139 -10.94 -32.41 0.94
C SER A 139 -9.94 -33.14 1.84
N ALA A 140 -8.71 -32.62 1.91
CA ALA A 140 -7.66 -33.13 2.77
C ALA A 140 -8.00 -32.86 4.25
N GLU A 141 -8.41 -31.64 4.60
CA GLU A 141 -8.82 -31.29 5.97
C GLU A 141 -9.99 -32.14 6.47
N PHE A 142 -11.00 -32.42 5.63
CA PHE A 142 -12.10 -33.31 6.00
C PHE A 142 -11.62 -34.74 6.25
N THR A 143 -10.68 -35.23 5.46
CA THR A 143 -10.13 -36.59 5.63
C THR A 143 -9.32 -36.69 6.92
N GLU A 144 -8.50 -35.68 7.23
CA GLU A 144 -7.73 -35.59 8.47
C GLU A 144 -8.66 -35.52 9.69
N MET A 145 -9.72 -34.72 9.63
CA MET A 145 -10.73 -34.65 10.68
C MET A 145 -11.41 -36.02 10.90
N ILE A 146 -11.81 -36.72 9.84
CA ILE A 146 -12.42 -38.05 9.94
C ILE A 146 -11.44 -39.06 10.57
N THR A 147 -10.16 -38.98 10.18
CA THR A 147 -9.11 -39.86 10.71
C THR A 147 -8.90 -39.61 12.20
N THR A 148 -8.80 -38.33 12.60
CA THR A 148 -8.71 -37.92 14.00
C THR A 148 -9.93 -38.37 14.82
N GLN A 149 -11.14 -38.20 14.29
CA GLN A 149 -12.39 -38.64 14.94
C GLN A 149 -12.43 -40.17 15.11
N ARG A 150 -12.04 -40.94 14.08
CA ARG A 150 -11.95 -42.39 14.16
C ARG A 150 -10.88 -42.84 15.16
N GLY A 151 -9.75 -42.14 15.24
CA GLY A 151 -8.73 -42.36 16.26
C GLY A 151 -9.28 -42.15 17.67
N PHE A 152 -10.02 -41.07 17.91
CA PHE A 152 -10.67 -40.81 19.20
C PHE A 152 -11.73 -41.88 19.56
N GLN A 153 -12.52 -42.32 18.59
CA GLN A 153 -13.50 -43.40 18.80
C GLN A 153 -12.83 -44.74 19.10
N ALA A 154 -11.76 -45.07 18.39
CA ALA A 154 -10.99 -46.28 18.63
C ALA A 154 -10.36 -46.26 20.03
N ASN A 155 -9.76 -45.14 20.42
CA ASN A 155 -9.19 -44.95 21.77
C ASN A 155 -10.28 -45.07 22.85
N SER A 156 -11.44 -44.47 22.65
CA SER A 156 -12.57 -44.59 23.59
C SER A 156 -13.06 -46.03 23.74
N ARG A 157 -13.15 -46.79 22.64
CA ARG A 157 -13.55 -48.21 22.69
C ARG A 157 -12.52 -49.07 23.41
N ILE A 158 -11.23 -48.85 23.17
CA ILE A 158 -10.15 -49.55 23.86
C ILE A 158 -10.28 -49.35 25.37
N ILE A 159 -10.56 -48.13 25.83
CA ILE A 159 -10.79 -47.81 27.24
C ILE A 159 -11.99 -48.59 27.78
N THR A 160 -13.16 -48.51 27.14
CA THR A 160 -14.37 -49.22 27.59
C THR A 160 -14.17 -50.73 27.67
N THR A 161 -13.55 -51.34 26.65
CA THR A 161 -13.27 -52.77 26.66
C THR A 161 -12.28 -53.17 27.75
N SER A 162 -11.32 -52.28 28.07
CA SER A 162 -10.37 -52.53 29.16
C SER A 162 -11.06 -52.43 30.51
N ASP A 163 -11.96 -51.47 30.71
CA ASP A 163 -12.76 -51.31 31.93
C ASP A 163 -13.70 -52.51 32.15
N GLU A 164 -14.36 -52.99 31.09
CA GLU A 164 -15.20 -54.20 31.15
C GLU A 164 -14.40 -55.44 31.57
N MET A 165 -13.22 -55.66 30.98
CA MET A 165 -12.34 -56.77 31.38
C MET A 165 -11.86 -56.63 32.82
N LEU A 166 -11.51 -55.42 33.28
CA LEU A 166 -11.12 -55.17 34.67
C LEU A 166 -12.27 -55.49 35.63
N GLN A 167 -13.50 -55.13 35.27
CA GLN A 167 -14.66 -55.41 36.10
C GLN A 167 -14.97 -56.90 36.17
N GLU A 168 -14.82 -57.64 35.07
CA GLU A 168 -14.95 -59.10 35.05
C GLU A 168 -13.89 -59.78 35.93
N LEU A 169 -12.62 -59.34 35.85
CA LEU A 169 -11.55 -59.84 36.71
C LEU A 169 -11.81 -59.60 38.20
N VAL A 170 -12.33 -58.44 38.59
CA VAL A 170 -12.69 -58.14 39.98
C VAL A 170 -13.83 -59.06 40.46
N ASN A 171 -14.80 -59.35 39.59
CA ASN A 171 -15.93 -60.22 39.90
C ASN A 171 -15.56 -61.71 39.99
N MET A 172 -14.46 -62.15 39.36
CA MET A 172 -13.95 -63.52 39.50
C MET A 172 -13.20 -63.81 40.81
N LYS A 173 -12.84 -62.77 41.59
CA LYS A 173 -12.15 -62.94 42.89
C LYS A 173 -13.09 -63.30 44.05
N ARG A 174 -14.34 -63.68 43.76
CA ARG A 174 -15.35 -64.05 44.76
C ARG A 174 -15.60 -65.54 44.79
#